data_AF-A0A0N4WM80-F1
#
_entry.id   AF-A0A0N4WM80-F1
#
_cell.length_a   1.000
_cell.length_b   1.000
_cell.length_c   1.000
_cell.angle_alpha   90.00
_cell.angle_beta   90.00
_cell.angle_gamma   90.00
#
_symmetry.space_group_name_H-M   'P 1'
#
loop_
_entity.id
_entity.type
_entity.pdbx_description
1 polymer ?
#
loop_
_entity_poly.entity_id
_entity_poly.type
_entity_poly.pdbx_seq_one_letter_code
_entity_poly.pdbx_strand_id
1 'polypeptide(L)'
;MRAAVLFFCLLPALSNAAALPALYDGISLSSQLLDLVKSKYFFLQTSINRLQQGIVNLRNAPISESDIATLEPQILSLNGRLRNVLSRPELLDRIRISQSSTLIGGLANLREILPASQSAFNAKFRSLGAYGMITQVLGEINQLVSAIGARL
;
A
#
# COMPACT_ATOMS: atom_id res chain seq x y z
N MET A 1 -33.12 -27.70 22.95
CA MET A 1 -32.04 -26.70 23.12
C MET A 1 -30.74 -27.16 22.45
N ARG A 2 -30.66 -27.17 21.10
CA ARG A 2 -29.44 -27.58 20.35
C ARG A 2 -29.22 -26.83 19.03
N ALA A 3 -29.87 -25.67 18.83
CA ALA A 3 -29.71 -24.87 17.62
C ALA A 3 -28.70 -23.70 17.78
N ALA A 4 -28.37 -23.32 19.01
CA ALA A 4 -27.55 -22.13 19.28
C ALA A 4 -26.03 -22.37 19.12
N VAL A 5 -25.57 -23.63 19.11
CA VAL A 5 -24.12 -23.93 19.06
C VAL A 5 -23.59 -23.88 17.62
N LEU A 6 -24.42 -24.13 16.60
CA LEU A 6 -24.00 -24.10 15.20
C LEU A 6 -23.85 -22.68 14.64
N PHE A 7 -24.51 -21.68 15.23
CA PHE A 7 -24.42 -20.29 14.79
C PHE A 7 -23.12 -19.61 15.23
N PHE A 8 -22.53 -20.04 16.35
CA PHE A 8 -21.28 -19.48 16.86
C PHE A 8 -20.02 -19.96 16.12
N CYS A 9 -20.10 -21.07 15.39
CA CYS A 9 -18.98 -21.56 14.56
C CYS A 9 -18.96 -20.98 13.14
N LEU A 10 -20.01 -20.26 12.72
CA LEU A 10 -20.12 -19.64 11.40
C LEU A 10 -19.80 -18.13 11.39
N LEU A 11 -19.66 -17.51 12.57
CA LEU A 11 -19.28 -16.10 12.69
C LEU A 11 -17.85 -15.76 12.20
N PRO A 12 -16.82 -16.63 12.23
CA PRO A 12 -15.53 -16.29 11.64
C PRO A 12 -15.54 -16.41 10.10
N ALA A 13 -16.58 -17.00 9.50
CA ALA A 13 -16.74 -17.11 8.04
C ALA A 13 -17.51 -15.94 7.41
N LEU A 14 -18.03 -15.02 8.23
CA LEU A 14 -18.41 -13.67 7.80
C LEU A 14 -17.19 -12.73 7.83
N SER A 15 -15.99 -13.27 7.58
CA SER A 15 -14.80 -12.49 7.29
C SER A 15 -15.12 -11.55 6.13
N ASN A 16 -15.16 -10.25 6.43
CA ASN A 16 -15.37 -9.16 5.48
C ASN A 16 -14.64 -9.42 4.16
N ALA A 17 -15.39 -9.74 3.10
CA ALA A 17 -14.85 -9.91 1.75
C ALA A 17 -14.55 -8.56 1.08
N ALA A 18 -13.97 -7.63 1.85
CA ALA A 18 -13.72 -6.26 1.47
C ALA A 18 -12.24 -5.86 1.57
N ALA A 19 -11.37 -6.76 2.01
CA ALA A 19 -9.93 -6.57 2.03
C ALA A 19 -9.34 -6.48 0.61
N LEU A 20 -9.73 -7.34 -0.34
CA LEU A 20 -9.26 -7.20 -1.74
C LEU A 20 -9.75 -5.91 -2.39
N PRO A 21 -11.06 -5.55 -2.34
CA PRO A 21 -11.52 -4.25 -2.81
C PRO A 21 -10.75 -3.08 -2.18
N ALA A 22 -10.56 -3.09 -0.86
CA ALA A 22 -9.81 -2.05 -0.15
C ALA A 22 -8.35 -1.99 -0.61
N LEU A 23 -7.70 -3.13 -0.83
CA LEU A 23 -6.33 -3.21 -1.33
C LEU A 23 -6.22 -2.60 -2.72
N TYR A 24 -7.14 -2.93 -3.63
CA TYR A 24 -7.11 -2.39 -5.00
C TYR A 24 -7.38 -0.89 -5.05
N ASP A 25 -8.26 -0.38 -4.18
CA ASP A 25 -8.42 1.07 -3.99
C ASP A 25 -7.11 1.70 -3.48
N GLY A 26 -6.48 1.09 -2.48
CA GLY A 26 -5.19 1.54 -1.94
C GLY A 26 -4.07 1.55 -2.98
N ILE A 27 -4.02 0.54 -3.85
CA ILE A 27 -3.09 0.45 -4.99
C ILE A 27 -3.32 1.62 -5.96
N SER A 28 -4.58 1.92 -6.28
CA SER A 28 -4.93 3.04 -7.18
C SER A 28 -4.51 4.38 -6.58
N LEU A 29 -4.86 4.63 -5.32
CA LEU A 29 -4.49 5.84 -4.59
C LEU A 29 -2.98 6.00 -4.47
N SER A 30 -2.26 4.92 -4.18
CA SER A 30 -0.80 4.93 -4.10
C SER A 30 -0.16 5.28 -5.44
N SER A 31 -0.72 4.76 -6.54
CA SER A 31 -0.24 5.08 -7.89
C SER A 31 -0.44 6.55 -8.23
N GLN A 32 -1.59 7.13 -7.85
CA GLN A 32 -1.85 8.58 -8.01
C GLN A 32 -0.89 9.43 -7.17
N LEU A 33 -0.58 9.00 -5.94
CA LEU A 33 0.37 9.71 -5.08
C LEU A 33 1.76 9.73 -5.72
N LEU A 34 2.19 8.59 -6.27
CA LEU A 34 3.46 8.50 -6.99
C LEU A 34 3.50 9.40 -8.23
N ASP A 35 2.40 9.54 -8.97
CA ASP A 35 2.33 10.47 -10.10
C ASP A 35 2.46 11.93 -9.65
N LEU A 36 1.87 12.32 -8.51
CA LEU A 36 2.06 13.65 -7.93
C LEU A 36 3.51 13.87 -7.45
N VAL A 37 4.13 12.88 -6.82
CA VAL A 37 5.54 12.97 -6.42
C VAL A 37 6.43 13.08 -7.68
N LYS A 38 6.12 12.34 -8.75
CA LYS A 38 6.86 12.37 -10.02
C LYS A 38 6.79 13.73 -10.71
N SER A 39 5.61 14.36 -10.74
CA SER A 39 5.45 15.68 -11.36
C SER A 39 6.29 16.74 -10.66
N LYS A 40 6.47 16.59 -9.35
CA LYS A 40 7.24 17.53 -8.54
C LYS A 40 8.74 17.24 -8.51
N TYR A 41 9.12 15.97 -8.36
CA TYR A 41 10.50 15.55 -8.20
C TYR A 41 10.95 14.82 -9.48
N PHE A 42 11.16 15.59 -10.55
CA PHE A 42 11.50 15.03 -11.87
C PHE A 42 12.71 14.08 -11.84
N PHE A 43 13.71 14.35 -11.01
CA PHE A 43 14.89 13.49 -10.84
C PHE A 43 14.56 12.09 -10.27
N LEU A 44 13.39 11.91 -9.64
CA LEU A 44 12.91 10.62 -9.14
C LEU A 44 12.09 9.83 -10.18
N GLN A 45 11.87 10.37 -11.38
CA GLN A 45 11.01 9.76 -12.39
C GLN A 45 11.32 8.29 -12.66
N THR A 46 12.60 7.95 -12.89
CA THR A 46 13.01 6.56 -13.13
C THR A 46 12.70 5.65 -11.94
N SER A 47 12.94 6.12 -10.72
CA SER A 47 12.65 5.37 -9.49
C SER A 47 11.15 5.14 -9.34
N ILE A 48 10.34 6.18 -9.59
CA ILE A 48 8.89 6.11 -9.48
C ILE A 48 8.30 5.19 -10.55
N ASN A 49 8.75 5.27 -11.81
CA ASN A 49 8.29 4.37 -12.87
C ASN A 49 8.56 2.90 -12.53
N ARG A 50 9.75 2.60 -11.96
CA ARG A 50 10.07 1.24 -11.48
C ARG A 50 9.16 0.79 -10.35
N LEU A 51 8.86 1.67 -9.40
CA LEU A 51 7.93 1.36 -8.32
C LEU A 51 6.50 1.15 -8.84
N GLN A 52 6.05 1.96 -9.80
CA GLN A 52 4.75 1.76 -10.47
C GLN A 52 4.68 0.40 -11.15
N GLN A 53 5.75 -0.07 -11.79
CA GLN A 53 5.80 -1.43 -12.32
C GLN A 53 5.71 -2.49 -11.20
N GLY A 54 6.37 -2.29 -10.06
CA GLY A 54 6.24 -3.17 -8.90
C GLY A 54 4.81 -3.22 -8.35
N ILE A 55 4.10 -2.09 -8.34
CA ILE A 55 2.69 -2.00 -7.96
C ILE A 55 1.81 -2.76 -8.96
N VAL A 56 2.09 -2.67 -10.27
CA VAL A 56 1.39 -3.48 -11.28
C VAL A 56 1.61 -4.97 -11.03
N ASN A 57 2.82 -5.38 -10.69
CA ASN A 57 3.12 -6.77 -10.36
C ASN A 57 2.31 -7.23 -9.12
N LEU A 58 2.22 -6.37 -8.08
CA LEU A 58 1.39 -6.64 -6.90
C LEU A 58 -0.10 -6.76 -7.24
N ARG A 59 -0.61 -5.87 -8.08
CA ARG A 59 -2.00 -5.89 -8.54
C ARG A 59 -2.35 -7.19 -9.27
N ASN A 60 -1.40 -7.73 -10.02
CA ASN A 60 -1.58 -8.96 -10.80
C ASN A 60 -1.19 -10.23 -10.02
N ALA A 61 -0.76 -10.10 -8.75
CA ALA A 61 -0.36 -11.23 -7.94
C ALA A 61 -1.60 -12.06 -7.52
N PRO A 62 -1.46 -13.39 -7.38
CA PRO A 62 -2.55 -14.23 -6.92
C PRO A 62 -2.75 -14.06 -5.41
N ILE A 63 -3.51 -13.04 -5.02
CA ILE A 63 -3.85 -12.73 -3.62
C ILE A 63 -5.30 -13.17 -3.39
N SER A 64 -5.52 -13.99 -2.37
CA SER A 64 -6.87 -14.36 -1.95
C SER A 64 -7.35 -13.47 -0.80
N GLU A 65 -8.67 -13.33 -0.66
CA GLU A 65 -9.29 -12.56 0.42
C GLU A 65 -8.84 -13.07 1.80
N SER A 66 -8.79 -14.39 1.98
CA SER A 66 -8.37 -15.05 3.21
C SER A 66 -6.92 -14.74 3.60
N ASP A 67 -6.04 -14.48 2.63
CA ASP A 67 -4.64 -14.17 2.93
C ASP A 67 -4.47 -12.82 3.63
N ILE A 68 -5.44 -11.90 3.43
CA ILE A 68 -5.29 -10.49 3.79
C ILE A 68 -6.46 -9.93 4.61
N ALA A 69 -7.48 -10.73 4.93
CA ALA A 69 -8.69 -10.28 5.63
C ALA A 69 -8.37 -9.50 6.92
N THR A 70 -7.36 -9.95 7.67
CA THR A 70 -6.94 -9.30 8.92
C THR A 70 -6.27 -7.94 8.72
N LEU A 71 -5.83 -7.61 7.49
CA LEU A 71 -5.21 -6.34 7.13
C LEU A 71 -6.24 -5.28 6.72
N GLU A 72 -7.50 -5.65 6.46
CA GLU A 72 -8.55 -4.74 5.98
C GLU A 72 -8.61 -3.42 6.77
N PRO A 73 -8.66 -3.40 8.11
CA PRO A 73 -8.78 -2.13 8.86
C PRO A 73 -7.58 -1.20 8.63
N GLN A 74 -6.39 -1.78 8.47
CA GLN A 74 -5.15 -1.05 8.24
C GLN A 74 -5.13 -0.46 6.82
N ILE A 75 -5.59 -1.25 5.84
CA ILE A 75 -5.73 -0.81 4.44
C ILE A 75 -6.73 0.35 4.36
N LEU A 76 -7.92 0.21 4.96
CA LEU A 76 -8.95 1.27 4.96
C LEU A 76 -8.46 2.56 5.61
N SER A 77 -7.78 2.46 6.76
CA SER A 77 -7.17 3.61 7.43
C SER A 77 -6.14 4.32 6.55
N LEU A 78 -5.27 3.54 5.88
CA LEU A 78 -4.28 4.08 4.97
C LEU A 78 -4.93 4.75 3.74
N ASN A 79 -5.96 4.14 3.15
CA ASN A 79 -6.69 4.71 2.02
C ASN A 79 -7.31 6.06 2.38
N GLY A 80 -7.90 6.17 3.58
CA GLY A 80 -8.43 7.45 4.07
C GLY A 80 -7.37 8.54 4.13
N ARG A 81 -6.16 8.20 4.60
CA ARG A 81 -5.04 9.14 4.67
C ARG A 81 -4.44 9.48 3.31
N LEU A 82 -4.33 8.49 2.42
CA LEU A 82 -3.92 8.71 1.02
C LEU A 82 -4.86 9.69 0.33
N ARG A 83 -6.18 9.48 0.43
CA ARG A 83 -7.19 10.40 -0.12
C ARG A 83 -7.04 11.81 0.42
N ASN A 84 -6.74 11.97 1.71
CA ASN A 84 -6.55 13.27 2.34
C ASN A 84 -5.28 13.99 1.86
N VAL A 85 -4.21 13.26 1.54
CA VAL A 85 -3.01 13.82 0.91
C VAL A 85 -3.27 14.17 -0.56
N LEU A 86 -3.95 13.28 -1.29
CA LEU A 86 -4.25 13.48 -2.72
C LEU A 86 -5.21 14.66 -2.96
N SER A 87 -6.13 14.95 -2.03
CA SER A 87 -7.00 16.13 -2.11
C SER A 87 -6.27 17.43 -1.82
N ARG A 88 -5.01 17.37 -1.38
CA ARG A 88 -4.19 18.51 -0.95
C ARG A 88 -2.79 18.45 -1.57
N PRO A 89 -2.66 18.52 -2.90
CA PRO A 89 -1.37 18.40 -3.59
C PRO A 89 -0.36 19.47 -3.14
N GLU A 90 -0.82 20.62 -2.65
CA GLU A 90 0.02 21.68 -2.08
C GLU A 90 0.81 21.25 -0.82
N LEU A 91 0.44 20.12 -0.21
CA LEU A 91 1.24 19.53 0.89
C LEU A 91 2.63 19.12 0.40
N LEU A 92 2.76 18.70 -0.87
CA LEU A 92 4.06 18.40 -1.46
C LEU A 92 4.94 19.67 -1.49
N ASP A 93 4.38 20.87 -1.67
CA ASP A 93 5.05 22.19 -1.61
C ASP A 93 5.61 22.55 -0.26
N ARG A 94 5.14 21.87 0.78
CA ARG A 94 5.51 22.16 2.17
C ARG A 94 6.57 21.19 2.71
N ILE A 95 6.99 20.20 1.91
CA ILE A 95 8.02 19.22 2.26
C ILE A 95 9.36 19.93 2.41
N ARG A 96 9.89 19.92 3.63
CA ARG A 96 11.24 20.41 3.96
C ARG A 96 12.29 19.40 3.50
N ILE A 97 13.54 19.86 3.37
CA ILE A 97 14.69 19.01 2.99
C ILE A 97 14.81 17.75 3.87
N SER A 98 14.58 17.86 5.19
CA SER A 98 14.60 16.72 6.11
C SER A 98 13.47 15.72 5.91
N GLN A 99 12.34 16.15 5.32
CA GLN A 99 11.23 15.26 4.96
C GLN A 99 11.45 14.65 3.57
N SER A 100 12.18 15.34 2.69
CA SER A 100 12.59 14.81 1.39
C SER A 100 13.47 13.57 1.52
N SER A 101 14.37 13.50 2.51
CA SER A 101 15.19 12.30 2.74
C SER A 101 14.35 11.12 3.20
N THR A 102 13.38 11.33 4.09
CA THR A 102 12.39 10.30 4.48
C THR A 102 11.57 9.83 3.28
N LEU A 103 11.14 10.75 2.42
CA LEU A 103 10.40 10.42 1.20
C LEU A 103 11.25 9.58 0.23
N ILE A 104 12.50 9.98 -0.01
CA ILE A 104 13.41 9.23 -0.89
C ILE A 104 13.73 7.85 -0.31
N GLY A 105 13.98 7.77 1.01
CA GLY A 105 14.22 6.52 1.72
C GLY A 105 13.03 5.57 1.62
N GLY A 106 11.81 6.04 1.91
CA GLY A 106 10.60 5.22 1.80
C GLY A 106 10.32 4.76 0.37
N LEU A 107 10.59 5.60 -0.65
CA LEU A 107 10.50 5.17 -2.05
C LEU A 107 11.53 4.09 -2.40
N ALA A 108 12.75 4.17 -1.85
CA ALA A 108 13.77 3.15 -2.04
C ALA A 108 13.36 1.82 -1.38
N ASN A 109 12.89 1.86 -0.13
CA ASN A 109 12.39 0.68 0.60
C ASN A 109 11.21 0.03 -0.15
N LEU A 110 10.25 0.83 -0.61
CA LEU A 110 9.13 0.34 -1.41
C LEU A 110 9.58 -0.37 -2.68
N ARG A 111 10.61 0.13 -3.36
CA ARG A 111 11.16 -0.56 -4.54
C ARG A 111 11.83 -1.88 -4.20
N GLU A 112 12.41 -2.01 -3.01
CA GLU A 112 12.95 -3.29 -2.56
C GLU A 112 11.83 -4.27 -2.27
N ILE A 113 10.73 -3.82 -1.65
CA ILE A 113 9.55 -4.66 -1.34
C ILE A 113 8.77 -5.03 -2.59
N LEU A 114 8.64 -4.10 -3.54
CA LEU A 114 7.94 -4.24 -4.82
C LEU A 114 8.92 -4.11 -6.00
N PRO A 115 9.71 -5.15 -6.29
CA PRO A 115 10.62 -5.13 -7.43
C PRO A 115 9.87 -4.92 -8.75
N ALA A 116 10.46 -4.11 -9.63
CA ALA A 116 9.92 -3.86 -10.97
C ALA A 116 9.96 -5.10 -11.87
N SER A 117 11.00 -5.93 -11.75
CA SER A 117 11.13 -7.17 -12.53
C SER A 117 10.17 -8.23 -12.01
N GLN A 118 9.38 -8.83 -12.90
CA GLN A 118 8.45 -9.90 -12.55
C GLN A 118 9.16 -11.09 -11.88
N SER A 119 10.38 -11.45 -12.31
CA SER A 119 11.14 -12.55 -11.71
C SER A 119 11.52 -12.24 -10.26
N ALA A 120 12.04 -11.03 -10.01
CA ALA A 120 12.41 -10.59 -8.66
C ALA A 120 11.17 -10.42 -7.77
N PHE A 121 10.08 -9.87 -8.32
CA PHE A 121 8.80 -9.76 -7.63
C PHE A 121 8.28 -11.14 -7.23
N ASN A 122 8.23 -12.10 -8.15
CA ASN A 122 7.75 -13.46 -7.89
C ASN A 122 8.61 -14.17 -6.84
N ALA A 123 9.93 -13.98 -6.86
CA ALA A 123 10.82 -14.53 -5.85
C ALA A 123 10.51 -13.97 -4.46
N LYS A 124 10.31 -12.65 -4.36
CA LYS A 124 9.98 -11.99 -3.09
C LYS A 124 8.57 -12.34 -2.61
N PHE A 125 7.59 -12.41 -3.52
CA PHE A 125 6.21 -12.81 -3.22
C PHE A 125 6.14 -14.26 -2.72
N ARG A 126 6.91 -15.18 -3.32
CA ARG A 126 7.03 -16.56 -2.83
C ARG A 126 7.66 -16.64 -1.43
N SER A 127 8.61 -15.77 -1.12
CA SER A 127 9.28 -15.76 0.18
C SER A 127 8.43 -15.17 1.31
N LEU A 128 7.63 -14.13 1.02
CA LEU A 128 6.87 -13.39 2.04
C LEU A 128 5.39 -13.77 2.12
N GLY A 129 4.84 -14.31 1.02
CA GLY A 129 3.40 -14.42 0.83
C GLY A 129 2.71 -13.06 0.68
N ALA A 130 1.41 -13.09 0.40
CA ALA A 130 0.60 -11.88 0.24
C ALA A 130 0.56 -11.06 1.53
N TYR A 131 0.23 -11.69 2.67
CA TYR A 131 0.17 -11.02 3.97
C TYR A 131 1.46 -10.26 4.33
N GLY A 132 2.61 -10.95 4.24
CA GLY A 132 3.90 -10.38 4.62
C GLY A 132 4.31 -9.23 3.71
N MET A 133 4.13 -9.38 2.39
CA MET A 133 4.44 -8.32 1.44
C MET A 133 3.55 -7.10 1.64
N ILE A 134 2.23 -7.29 1.75
CA ILE A 134 1.28 -6.18 1.94
C ILE A 134 1.53 -5.46 3.26
N THR A 135 1.81 -6.19 4.35
CA THR A 135 2.15 -5.58 5.64
C THR A 135 3.34 -4.64 5.53
N GLN A 136 4.41 -5.06 4.85
CA GLN A 136 5.59 -4.21 4.63
C GLN A 136 5.26 -2.99 3.76
N VAL A 137 4.49 -3.18 2.68
CA VAL A 137 4.03 -2.09 1.81
C VAL A 137 3.20 -1.06 2.60
N LEU A 138 2.24 -1.51 3.42
CA LEU A 138 1.43 -0.64 4.26
C LEU A 138 2.30 0.18 5.22
N GLY A 139 3.32 -0.45 5.81
CA GLY A 139 4.28 0.22 6.69
C GLY A 139 5.02 1.37 6.00
N GLU A 140 5.60 1.11 4.83
CA GLU A 140 6.36 2.13 4.10
C GLU A 140 5.46 3.23 3.52
N ILE A 141 4.28 2.90 2.96
CA ILE A 141 3.35 3.92 2.45
C ILE A 141 2.84 4.79 3.60
N ASN A 142 2.57 4.21 4.78
CA ASN A 142 2.21 4.97 5.96
C ASN A 142 3.30 5.99 6.33
N GLN A 143 4.57 5.60 6.30
CA GLN A 143 5.68 6.53 6.56
C GLN A 143 5.74 7.65 5.53
N LEU A 144 5.57 7.34 4.23
CA LEU A 144 5.54 8.34 3.17
C LEU A 144 4.38 9.33 3.36
N VAL A 145 3.17 8.82 3.60
CA VAL A 145 1.98 9.64 3.85
C VAL A 145 2.17 10.51 5.09
N SER A 146 2.79 9.99 6.15
CA SER A 146 3.15 10.78 7.34
C SER A 146 4.17 11.87 7.01
N ALA A 147 5.19 11.60 6.19
CA ALA A 147 6.19 12.60 5.81
C ALA A 147 5.58 13.75 5.00
N ILE A 148 4.63 13.45 4.12
CA ILE A 148 3.89 14.43 3.31
C ILE A 148 2.86 15.17 4.17
N GLY A 149 2.15 14.43 5.02
CA GLY A 149 1.03 14.89 5.84
C GLY A 149 1.40 15.39 7.24
N ALA A 150 2.68 15.50 7.61
CA ALA A 150 3.18 15.85 8.95
C ALA A 150 2.72 17.23 9.51
N ARG A 151 1.79 17.91 8.83
CA ARG A 151 1.21 19.20 9.22
C ARG A 151 -0.34 19.18 9.24
N LEU A 152 -0.95 18.00 9.15
CA LEU A 152 -2.37 17.79 9.45
C LEU A 152 -2.52 17.50 10.94
#